data_AF-A0A087UVM6-F1
#
_entry.id   AF-A0A087UVM6-F1
#
_cell.length_a   1.000
_cell.length_b   1.000
_cell.length_c   1.000
_cell.angle_alpha   90.00
_cell.angle_beta   90.00
_cell.angle_gamma   90.00
#
_symmetry.space_group_name_H-M   'P 1'
#
loop_
_entity.id
_entity.type
_entity.pdbx_description
1 polymer ?
#
loop_
_entity_poly.entity_id
_entity_poly.type
_entity_poly.pdbx_seq_one_letter_code
_entity_poly.pdbx_strand_id
1 'polypeptide(L)'
;MSLQMCNDTSEAIALEATLGLYLKPASKIKISVQLPKLKTPGQSISSWQLMEKLKTTVRPDQFLYLKALKITSAVIKFEGELETRASCERALARLKAAGGLKLNGFSEWLQIRA
;
A
#
# COMPACT_ATOMS: atom_id res chain seq x y z
N MET A 1 13.64 -6.46 12.44
CA MET A 1 13.48 -6.82 11.01
C MET A 1 12.97 -8.25 10.98
N SER A 2 11.82 -8.50 10.37
CA SER A 2 11.31 -9.86 10.15
C SER A 2 11.95 -10.44 8.89
N LEU A 3 12.43 -11.68 8.97
CA LEU A 3 12.86 -12.43 7.81
C LEU A 3 11.61 -12.84 7.01
N GLN A 4 11.62 -12.59 5.71
CA GLN A 4 10.55 -12.93 4.80
C GLN A 4 11.12 -13.75 3.63
N MET A 5 10.38 -14.76 3.19
CA MET A 5 10.75 -15.49 1.99
C MET A 5 10.62 -14.58 0.76
N CYS A 6 11.64 -14.64 -0.10
CA CYS A 6 11.63 -13.98 -1.41
C CYS A 6 11.08 -14.99 -2.42
N ASN A 7 9.85 -14.79 -2.87
CA ASN A 7 9.18 -15.75 -3.75
C ASN A 7 9.53 -15.53 -5.23
N ASP A 8 9.90 -14.31 -5.60
CA ASP A 8 10.31 -13.96 -6.96
C ASP A 8 11.75 -13.42 -6.96
N THR A 9 12.67 -14.10 -7.64
CA THR A 9 14.08 -13.68 -7.73
C THR A 9 14.42 -13.02 -9.07
N SER A 10 13.42 -12.70 -9.90
CA SER A 10 13.63 -12.19 -11.26
C SER A 10 14.34 -10.84 -11.31
N GLU A 11 14.17 -10.01 -10.27
CA GLU A 11 14.82 -8.70 -10.12
C GLU A 11 16.06 -8.75 -9.21
N ALA A 12 16.55 -9.94 -8.85
CA ALA A 12 17.72 -10.09 -8.00
C ALA A 12 19.01 -9.70 -8.75
N ILE A 13 19.86 -8.93 -8.09
CA ILE A 13 21.14 -8.43 -8.60
C ILE A 13 22.24 -9.08 -7.77
N ALA A 14 23.28 -9.59 -8.42
CA ALA A 14 24.42 -10.18 -7.73
C ALA A 14 25.16 -9.10 -6.92
N LEU A 15 25.30 -9.34 -5.62
CA LEU A 15 26.22 -8.58 -4.77
C LEU A 15 27.61 -9.23 -4.80
N GLU A 16 27.64 -10.55 -4.62
CA GLU A 16 28.86 -11.37 -4.76
C GLU A 16 28.45 -12.77 -5.23
N ALA A 17 28.58 -13.00 -6.54
CA ALA A 17 28.12 -14.24 -7.17
C ALA A 17 28.89 -15.46 -6.68
N THR A 18 30.17 -15.31 -6.32
CA THR A 18 31.03 -16.41 -5.84
C THR A 18 30.54 -16.97 -4.50
N LEU A 19 29.95 -16.11 -3.67
CA LEU A 19 29.40 -16.47 -2.37
C LEU A 19 27.88 -16.75 -2.42
N GLY A 20 27.27 -16.69 -3.61
CA GLY A 20 25.83 -16.85 -3.78
C GLY A 20 25.01 -15.72 -3.14
N LEU A 21 25.58 -14.52 -3.00
CA LEU A 21 24.91 -13.36 -2.40
C LEU A 21 24.23 -12.50 -3.46
N TYR A 22 22.92 -12.35 -3.31
CA TYR A 22 22.08 -11.57 -4.21
C TYR A 22 21.21 -10.60 -3.42
N LEU A 23 20.97 -9.43 -4.01
CA LEU A 23 20.10 -8.40 -3.46
C LEU A 23 18.91 -8.20 -4.37
N LYS A 24 17.73 -8.14 -3.79
CA LYS A 24 16.51 -7.75 -4.50
C LYS A 24 16.14 -6.32 -4.13
N PRO A 25 15.93 -5.42 -5.11
CA PRO A 25 15.45 -4.07 -4.84
C PRO A 25 14.10 -4.07 -4.11
N ALA A 26 13.95 -3.19 -3.12
CA ALA A 26 12.68 -3.03 -2.41
C ALA A 26 11.69 -2.21 -3.24
N SER A 27 10.60 -2.82 -3.67
CA SER A 27 9.57 -2.20 -4.50
C SER A 27 8.47 -1.60 -3.63
N LYS A 28 8.56 -0.30 -3.33
CA LYS A 28 7.67 0.41 -2.38
C LYS A 28 6.84 1.51 -3.03
N ILE A 29 5.60 1.65 -2.57
CA ILE A 29 4.67 2.74 -2.92
C ILE A 29 4.22 3.50 -1.68
N LYS A 30 4.02 4.82 -1.82
CA LYS A 30 3.50 5.69 -0.77
C LYS A 30 2.08 6.12 -1.13
N ILE A 31 1.14 5.88 -0.24
CA ILE A 31 -0.29 6.13 -0.49
C ILE A 31 -0.77 7.14 0.55
N SER A 32 -1.43 8.20 0.12
CA SER A 32 -2.06 9.20 0.99
C SER A 32 -3.56 9.14 0.81
N VAL A 33 -4.28 8.83 1.89
CA VAL A 33 -5.74 8.81 1.92
C VAL A 33 -6.22 10.07 2.63
N GLN A 34 -7.00 10.88 1.93
CA GLN A 34 -7.66 12.05 2.50
C GLN A 34 -8.93 11.62 3.24
N LEU A 35 -9.04 12.02 4.50
CA LEU A 35 -10.20 11.75 5.35
C LEU A 35 -11.27 12.83 5.12
N PRO A 36 -12.57 12.47 5.05
CA PRO A 36 -13.64 13.44 5.00
C PRO A 36 -13.75 14.20 6.33
N LYS A 37 -14.36 15.38 6.28
CA LYS A 37 -14.79 16.08 7.50
C LYS A 37 -15.94 15.30 8.11
N LEU A 38 -15.64 14.49 9.12
CA LEU A 38 -16.61 13.66 9.84
C LEU A 38 -17.75 14.55 10.36
N LYS A 39 -18.95 14.38 9.82
CA LYS A 39 -20.14 15.19 10.15
C LYS A 39 -20.81 14.72 11.44
N THR A 40 -20.57 13.46 11.83
CA THR A 40 -21.17 12.85 13.00
C THR A 40 -20.17 12.75 14.16
N PRO A 41 -20.46 13.34 15.33
CA PRO A 41 -19.60 13.20 16.51
C PRO A 41 -19.49 11.73 16.92
N GLY A 42 -18.27 11.26 17.19
CA GLY A 42 -17.97 9.87 17.57
C GLY A 42 -17.70 8.92 16.41
N GLN A 43 -17.92 9.33 15.16
CA GLN A 43 -17.53 8.54 14.00
C GLN A 43 -16.01 8.62 13.79
N SER A 44 -15.32 7.49 13.68
CA SER A 44 -13.88 7.44 13.43
C SER A 44 -13.56 6.45 12.31
N ILE A 45 -12.54 6.76 11.52
CA ILE A 45 -12.09 5.90 10.43
C ILE A 45 -10.89 5.08 10.93
N SER A 46 -11.03 3.76 10.93
CA SER A 46 -9.94 2.86 11.31
C SER A 46 -8.92 2.73 10.18
N SER A 47 -7.64 2.93 10.50
CA SER A 47 -6.53 2.68 9.57
C SER A 47 -6.56 1.26 9.00
N TRP A 48 -7.01 0.27 9.79
CA TRP A 48 -7.09 -1.12 9.33
C TRP A 48 -8.14 -1.30 8.23
N GLN A 49 -9.31 -0.67 8.33
CA GLN A 49 -10.33 -0.75 7.28
C GLN A 49 -9.83 -0.16 5.96
N LEU A 50 -9.06 0.93 6.03
CA LEU A 50 -8.39 1.50 4.87
C LEU A 50 -7.36 0.54 4.29
N MET A 51 -6.56 -0.12 5.13
CA MET A 51 -5.58 -1.13 4.68
C MET A 51 -6.27 -2.28 3.93
N GLU A 52 -7.37 -2.80 4.44
CA GLU A 52 -8.14 -3.87 3.77
C GLU A 52 -8.71 -3.43 2.43
N LYS A 53 -9.22 -2.19 2.34
CA LYS A 53 -9.67 -1.62 1.07
C LYS A 53 -8.53 -1.40 0.09
N LEU A 54 -7.37 -0.92 0.54
CA LEU A 54 -6.19 -0.78 -0.30
C LEU A 54 -5.75 -2.14 -0.85
N LYS A 55 -5.66 -3.17 0.00
CA LYS A 55 -5.35 -4.57 -0.41
C LYS A 55 -6.32 -5.09 -1.45
N THR A 56 -7.61 -4.78 -1.32
CA THR A 56 -8.64 -5.20 -2.29
C THR A 56 -8.48 -4.46 -3.62
N THR A 57 -8.15 -3.17 -3.58
CA THR A 57 -8.04 -2.29 -4.76
C THR A 57 -6.86 -2.66 -5.65
N VAL A 58 -5.76 -3.15 -5.07
CA VAL A 58 -4.55 -3.52 -5.83
C VAL A 58 -4.61 -4.90 -6.48
N ARG A 59 -5.65 -5.70 -6.19
CA ARG A 59 -5.80 -7.04 -6.79
C ARG A 59 -5.77 -6.99 -8.32
N PRO A 60 -5.18 -8.00 -8.98
CA PRO A 60 -4.64 -9.25 -8.42
C PRO A 60 -3.26 -9.12 -7.73
N ASP A 61 -2.58 -7.97 -7.83
CA ASP A 61 -1.32 -7.76 -7.12
C ASP A 61 -1.56 -7.71 -5.59
N GLN A 62 -0.53 -8.07 -4.81
CA GLN A 62 -0.62 -8.17 -3.36
C GLN A 62 0.52 -7.40 -2.69
N PHE A 63 0.19 -6.74 -1.58
CA PHE A 63 1.20 -6.14 -0.71
C PHE A 63 1.90 -7.25 0.08
N LEU A 64 3.22 -7.31 -0.02
CA LEU A 64 4.06 -8.06 0.91
C LEU A 64 4.03 -7.42 2.30
N TYR A 65 4.04 -6.09 2.31
CA TYR A 65 3.98 -5.30 3.53
C TYR A 65 3.11 -4.07 3.30
N LEU A 66 2.29 -3.71 4.29
CA LEU A 66 1.50 -2.48 4.26
C LEU A 66 1.45 -1.91 5.68
N LYS A 67 1.90 -0.68 5.87
CA LYS A 67 1.87 0.01 7.17
C LYS A 67 1.33 1.42 7.05
N ALA A 68 0.70 1.89 8.12
CA ALA A 68 0.44 3.32 8.29
C ALA A 68 1.74 4.01 8.77
N LEU A 69 2.16 5.05 8.07
CA LEU A 69 3.32 5.89 8.41
C LEU A 69 2.95 7.06 9.31
N LYS A 70 1.90 7.79 8.94
CA LYS A 70 1.45 8.99 9.66
C LYS A 70 -0.06 9.07 9.59
N ILE A 71 -0.67 9.23 10.76
CA ILE A 71 -2.12 9.40 10.91
C ILE A 71 -2.34 10.82 11.43
N THR A 72 -3.19 11.57 10.74
CA THR A 72 -3.65 12.90 11.16
C THR A 72 -5.16 12.95 11.03
N SER A 73 -5.80 13.99 11.58
CA SER A 73 -7.24 14.19 11.48
C SER A 73 -7.75 14.35 10.03
N ALA A 74 -6.88 14.75 9.10
CA ALA A 74 -7.24 14.98 7.70
C ALA A 74 -6.64 13.97 6.71
N VAL A 75 -5.51 13.34 7.03
CA VAL A 75 -4.78 12.49 6.08
C VAL A 75 -4.13 11.32 6.80
N ILE A 76 -4.22 10.14 6.18
CA ILE A 76 -3.44 8.96 6.57
C ILE A 76 -2.47 8.60 5.44
N LYS A 77 -1.19 8.51 5.77
CA LYS A 77 -0.14 8.06 4.86
C LYS A 77 0.18 6.59 5.13
N PHE A 78 0.22 5.79 4.07
CA PHE A 78 0.61 4.39 4.08
C PHE A 78 1.86 4.17 3.24
N GLU A 79 2.64 3.16 3.61
CA GLU A 79 3.72 2.59 2.81
C GLU A 79 3.37 1.14 2.53
N GLY A 80 3.26 0.80 1.25
CA GLY A 80 3.04 -0.55 0.76
C GLY A 80 4.27 -1.05 0.02
N GLU A 81 4.67 -2.29 0.24
CA GLU A 81 5.74 -2.97 -0.48
C GLU A 81 5.12 -4.11 -1.29
N LEU A 82 5.53 -4.24 -2.55
CA LEU A 82 5.12 -5.31 -3.45
C LEU A 82 6.32 -6.11 -3.91
N GLU A 83 6.05 -7.27 -4.50
CA GLU A 83 7.07 -8.24 -4.91
C GLU A 83 8.02 -7.70 -5.98
N THR A 84 7.54 -6.88 -6.92
CA THR A 84 8.33 -6.45 -8.09
C THR A 84 8.04 -5.01 -8.47
N ARG A 85 8.93 -4.38 -9.23
CA ARG A 85 8.70 -3.03 -9.72
C ARG A 85 7.46 -2.96 -10.62
N ALA A 86 7.28 -3.97 -11.46
CA ALA A 86 6.11 -4.06 -12.34
C ALA A 86 4.79 -4.19 -11.56
N SER A 87 4.76 -4.98 -10.48
CA SER A 87 3.57 -5.07 -9.62
C SER A 87 3.30 -3.74 -8.88
N CYS A 88 4.33 -3.03 -8.45
CA CYS A 88 4.22 -1.66 -7.93
C CYS A 88 3.56 -0.70 -8.93
N GLU A 89 4.04 -0.68 -10.17
CA GLU A 89 3.50 0.21 -11.21
C GLU A 89 2.03 -0.12 -11.55
N ARG A 90 1.68 -1.41 -11.63
CA ARG A 90 0.28 -1.84 -11.82
C ARG A 90 -0.61 -1.48 -10.63
N ALA A 91 -0.15 -1.73 -9.41
CA ALA A 91 -0.88 -1.38 -8.19
C ALA A 91 -1.10 0.15 -8.11
N LEU A 92 -0.08 0.94 -8.43
CA LEU A 92 -0.16 2.39 -8.50
C LEU A 92 -1.19 2.86 -9.54
N ALA A 93 -1.18 2.26 -10.74
CA ALA A 93 -2.16 2.57 -11.78
C ALA A 93 -3.60 2.26 -11.34
N ARG A 94 -3.82 1.12 -10.67
CA ARG A 94 -5.14 0.75 -10.11
C ARG A 94 -5.60 1.73 -9.03
N LEU A 95 -4.71 2.11 -8.12
CA LEU A 95 -5.03 3.08 -7.06
C LEU A 95 -5.39 4.46 -7.64
N LYS A 96 -4.68 4.90 -8.69
CA LYS A 96 -5.00 6.14 -9.41
C LYS A 96 -6.33 6.04 -10.15
N ALA A 97 -6.60 4.93 -10.82
CA ALA A 97 -7.85 4.70 -11.53
C ALA A 97 -9.06 4.61 -10.58
N ALA A 98 -8.87 4.07 -9.38
CA ALA A 98 -9.92 4.02 -8.37
C ALA A 98 -10.34 5.43 -7.89
N GLY A 99 -9.38 6.37 -7.79
CA GLY A 99 -9.60 7.78 -7.40
C GLY A 99 -10.06 8.00 -5.95
N GLY A 100 -10.75 7.03 -5.37
CA GLY A 100 -11.21 7.05 -3.99
C GLY A 100 -11.56 5.67 -3.43
N LEU A 101 -11.69 5.58 -2.11
CA LEU A 101 -12.18 4.40 -1.40
C LEU A 101 -13.56 4.70 -0.82
N LYS A 102 -14.50 3.77 -0.99
CA LYS A 102 -15.78 3.78 -0.27
C LYS A 102 -15.69 2.87 0.94
N LEU A 103 -15.84 3.45 2.14
CA LEU A 103 -15.92 2.69 3.39
C LEU A 103 -17.38 2.40 3.75
N ASN A 104 -17.62 1.21 4.30
CA ASN A 104 -18.93 0.84 4.82
C ASN A 104 -19.25 1.73 6.03
N GLY A 105 -20.44 2.32 6.07
CA GLY A 105 -20.84 3.29 7.10
C GLY A 105 -20.48 4.75 6.79
N PHE A 106 -19.84 5.01 5.65
CA PHE A 106 -19.57 6.38 5.16
C PHE A 106 -20.22 6.58 3.79
N SER A 107 -20.94 7.70 3.64
CA SER A 107 -21.52 8.10 2.35
C SER A 107 -20.49 8.74 1.42
N GLU A 108 -19.42 9.31 1.98
CA GLU A 108 -18.39 10.05 1.24
C GLU A 108 -17.23 9.15 0.80
N TRP A 109 -16.69 9.44 -0.39
CA TRP A 109 -15.52 8.77 -0.94
C TRP A 109 -14.24 9.39 -0.38
N LEU A 110 -13.33 8.54 0.08
CA LEU A 110 -12.01 8.93 0.57
C LEU A 110 -11.04 9.04 -0.59
N GLN A 111 -10.57 10.25 -0.88
CA GLN A 111 -9.68 10.47 -2.03
C GLN A 111 -8.32 9.80 -1.80
N ILE A 112 -7.86 9.04 -2.79
CA ILE A 112 -6.54 8.42 -2.78
C ILE A 112 -5.57 9.26 -3.61
N ARG A 113 -4.38 9.50 -3.10
CA ARG A 113 -3.22 9.96 -3.86
C ARG A 113 -2.08 8.97 -3.68
N ALA A 114 -1.57 8.41 -4.77
CA ALA A 114 -0.48 7.44 -4.79
C ALA A 114 0.54 7.83 -5.86
#